data_AF-A0A9J6EXP2-F1
#
_entry.id   AF-A0A9J6EXP2-F1
#
_cell.length_a   1.000
_cell.length_b   1.000
_cell.length_c   1.000
_cell.angle_alpha   90.00
_cell.angle_beta   90.00
_cell.angle_gamma   90.00
#
_symmetry.space_group_name_H-M   'P 1'
#
loop_
_entity.id
_entity.type
_entity.pdbx_description
1 polymer ?
#
loop_
_entity_poly.entity_id
_entity_poly.type
_entity_poly.pdbx_seq_one_letter_code
_entity_poly.pdbx_strand_id
1 'polypeptide(L)'
;MSSTSAPSGSSLQQSEKKGLTHVSASISFILIFVFVGLPVWWKTTTVYRVNLPYDEIETLSTQELDKERMRPLSAATEFDVTFTLVVPEPQTLDVSWRIEDAVEVYLKPFLDKISLVAKVHVRSQVLRHFNQSANAYVATADQLSLIINPIEGSTGFQASIHPVLNFVVYVVPQTHYPLYIYDDQGNQLETNSFLSPKWGGVLFYNVAKFPGPGDALPQPVEIDMRSVFQVFLAQLSLLVGLPDKSYDKVVHYLDSPVPSYLDVAFLLRRRTQDYLSTSSSSLKSLSELLSKISNIVVKD
;
A
#
# COMPACT_ATOMS: atom_id res chain seq x y z
N MET A 1 102.73 28.77 -29.15
CA MET A 1 102.33 30.11 -29.61
C MET A 1 100.84 30.09 -29.86
N SER A 2 100.18 31.06 -29.28
CA SER A 2 98.74 31.28 -29.22
C SER A 2 98.10 31.39 -30.60
N SER A 3 96.89 30.85 -30.75
CA SER A 3 95.83 31.47 -31.55
C SER A 3 94.48 30.87 -31.20
N THR A 4 93.79 31.58 -30.32
CA THR A 4 92.36 31.62 -30.12
C THR A 4 91.63 31.84 -31.45
N SER A 5 90.56 31.09 -31.74
CA SER A 5 89.50 31.53 -32.66
C SER A 5 88.14 31.03 -32.17
N ALA A 6 87.16 31.92 -32.29
CA ALA A 6 85.91 31.97 -31.52
C ALA A 6 84.86 30.92 -31.94
N PRO A 7 83.95 30.53 -31.03
CA PRO A 7 82.68 29.91 -31.41
C PRO A 7 81.60 31.00 -31.39
N SER A 8 81.15 31.52 -32.54
CA SER A 8 79.95 32.37 -32.53
C SER A 8 79.20 32.37 -33.86
N GLY A 9 77.92 32.03 -33.80
CA GLY A 9 76.94 32.41 -34.82
C GLY A 9 75.82 31.40 -35.10
N SER A 10 76.11 30.11 -35.20
CA SER A 10 75.17 29.15 -35.83
C SER A 10 74.26 28.37 -34.87
N SER A 11 74.66 28.13 -33.62
CA SER A 11 73.88 27.31 -32.68
C SER A 11 72.69 28.04 -32.04
N LEU A 12 72.77 29.36 -31.84
CA LEU A 12 71.70 30.15 -31.23
C LEU A 12 70.51 30.38 -32.18
N GLN A 13 70.77 30.64 -33.47
CA GLN A 13 69.70 30.88 -34.47
C GLN A 13 68.87 29.62 -34.78
N GLN A 14 69.46 28.42 -34.62
CA GLN A 14 68.74 27.17 -34.87
C GLN A 14 67.88 26.74 -33.68
N SER A 15 68.22 27.16 -32.45
CA SER A 15 67.38 26.96 -31.26
C SER A 15 66.16 27.88 -31.27
N GLU A 16 66.34 29.14 -31.69
CA GLU A 16 65.28 30.16 -31.75
C GLU A 16 64.20 29.84 -32.80
N LYS A 17 64.60 29.37 -34.00
CA LYS A 17 63.65 28.91 -35.04
C LYS A 17 62.91 27.61 -34.67
N LYS A 18 63.55 26.71 -33.91
CA LYS A 18 62.89 25.50 -33.39
C LYS A 18 61.84 25.84 -32.33
N GLY A 19 62.15 26.77 -31.41
CA GLY A 19 61.17 27.25 -30.42
C GLY A 19 59.93 27.88 -31.07
N LEU A 20 60.12 28.73 -32.08
CA LEU A 20 59.02 29.42 -32.77
C LEU A 20 58.10 28.49 -33.58
N THR A 21 58.66 27.43 -34.16
CA THR A 21 57.89 26.41 -34.91
C THR A 21 57.08 25.49 -33.98
N HIS A 22 57.60 25.14 -32.79
CA HIS A 22 56.82 24.39 -31.80
C HIS A 22 55.71 25.22 -31.14
N VAL A 23 55.92 26.53 -30.93
CA VAL A 23 54.90 27.44 -30.39
C VAL A 23 53.76 27.64 -31.41
N SER A 24 54.08 27.88 -32.69
CA SER A 24 53.06 28.01 -33.73
C SER A 24 52.28 26.72 -34.00
N ALA A 25 52.94 25.55 -33.92
CA ALA A 25 52.27 24.26 -33.99
C ALA A 25 51.29 24.05 -32.81
N SER A 26 51.70 24.41 -31.59
CA SER A 26 50.85 24.31 -30.39
C SER A 26 49.62 25.21 -30.47
N ILE A 27 49.77 26.45 -30.94
CA ILE A 27 48.65 27.39 -31.13
C ILE A 27 47.67 26.85 -32.18
N SER A 28 48.17 26.27 -33.26
CA SER A 28 47.33 25.68 -34.32
C SER A 28 46.51 24.51 -33.80
N PHE A 29 47.10 23.69 -32.92
CA PHE A 29 46.40 22.55 -32.31
C PHE A 29 45.30 23.01 -31.34
N ILE A 30 45.58 24.04 -30.52
CA ILE A 30 44.58 24.64 -29.61
C ILE A 30 43.43 25.26 -30.40
N LEU A 31 43.71 25.96 -31.51
CA LEU A 31 42.68 26.54 -32.37
C LEU A 31 41.75 25.46 -32.95
N ILE A 32 42.29 24.34 -33.43
CA ILE A 32 41.48 23.21 -33.89
C ILE A 32 40.62 22.63 -32.76
N PHE A 33 41.19 22.49 -31.56
CA PHE A 33 40.46 21.95 -30.42
C PHE A 33 39.30 22.86 -29.99
N VAL A 34 39.48 24.18 -30.06
CA VAL A 34 38.44 25.15 -29.70
C VAL A 34 37.38 25.30 -30.80
N PHE A 35 37.78 25.34 -32.08
CA PHE A 35 36.83 25.56 -33.17
C PHE A 35 36.12 24.29 -33.66
N VAL A 36 36.70 23.12 -33.43
CA VAL A 36 36.11 21.83 -33.85
C VAL A 36 35.78 20.96 -32.65
N GLY A 37 36.73 20.82 -31.72
CA GLY A 37 36.56 19.96 -30.54
C GLY A 37 35.40 20.41 -29.64
N LEU A 38 35.38 21.68 -29.21
CA LEU A 38 34.32 22.21 -28.34
C LEU A 38 32.92 22.14 -28.99
N PRO A 39 32.70 22.54 -30.26
CA PRO A 39 31.39 22.43 -30.90
C PRO A 39 30.94 20.99 -31.11
N VAL A 40 31.84 20.08 -31.49
CA VAL A 40 31.53 18.65 -31.63
C VAL A 40 31.22 18.03 -30.27
N TRP A 41 31.98 18.39 -29.23
CA TRP A 41 31.73 17.93 -27.87
C TRP A 41 30.37 18.42 -27.36
N TRP A 42 30.02 19.70 -27.57
CA TRP A 42 28.69 20.23 -27.25
C TRP A 42 27.58 19.53 -28.04
N LYS A 43 27.77 19.35 -29.36
CA LYS A 43 26.76 18.68 -30.20
C LYS A 43 26.56 17.21 -29.79
N THR A 44 27.62 16.53 -29.36
CA THR A 44 27.59 15.10 -28.99
C THR A 44 27.15 14.86 -27.55
N THR A 45 27.22 15.87 -26.68
CA THR A 45 26.77 15.77 -25.27
C THR A 45 25.36 16.34 -25.03
N THR A 46 24.69 16.85 -26.07
CA THR A 46 23.27 17.22 -25.94
C THR A 46 22.42 15.97 -25.78
N VAL A 47 22.03 15.69 -24.53
CA VAL A 47 21.10 14.60 -24.19
C VAL A 47 19.73 14.94 -24.77
N TYR A 48 19.25 14.16 -25.73
CA TYR A 48 17.89 14.26 -26.25
C TYR A 48 16.89 13.98 -25.12
N ARG A 49 16.07 14.98 -24.78
CA ARG A 49 14.98 14.84 -23.81
C ARG A 49 13.67 14.82 -24.57
N VAL A 50 12.98 13.67 -24.53
CA VAL A 50 11.56 13.61 -24.89
C VAL A 50 10.80 14.40 -23.84
N ASN A 51 9.93 15.32 -24.27
CA ASN A 51 8.96 15.94 -23.38
C ASN A 51 7.98 14.86 -22.92
N LEU A 52 8.26 14.21 -21.79
CA LEU A 52 7.26 13.41 -21.10
C LEU A 52 6.27 14.38 -20.45
N PRO A 53 4.95 14.18 -20.62
CA PRO A 53 3.93 15.02 -19.99
C PRO A 53 3.90 14.73 -18.49
N TYR A 54 4.79 15.38 -17.73
CA TYR A 54 4.87 15.24 -16.28
C TYR A 54 3.55 15.67 -15.61
N ASP A 55 2.89 16.70 -16.12
CA ASP A 55 1.64 17.22 -15.55
C ASP A 55 0.48 16.21 -15.67
N GLU A 56 0.43 15.47 -16.79
CA GLU A 56 -0.57 14.42 -17.03
C GLU A 56 -0.26 13.17 -16.21
N ILE A 57 1.03 12.83 -16.06
CA ILE A 57 1.49 11.76 -15.16
C ILE A 57 1.24 12.12 -13.70
N GLU A 58 1.45 13.38 -13.30
CA GLU A 58 1.31 13.86 -11.93
C GLU A 58 -0.17 13.90 -11.50
N THR A 59 -1.06 14.36 -12.38
CA THR A 59 -2.51 14.37 -12.15
C THR A 59 -3.11 12.96 -12.13
N LEU A 60 -2.68 12.04 -12.99
CA LEU A 60 -3.05 10.63 -12.92
C LEU A 60 -2.44 9.94 -11.68
N SER A 61 -1.21 10.29 -11.32
CA SER A 61 -0.51 9.69 -10.19
C SER A 61 -0.94 10.19 -8.82
N THR A 62 -1.62 11.32 -8.69
CA THR A 62 -2.03 11.85 -7.38
C THR A 62 -3.44 11.40 -7.01
N GLN A 63 -4.35 11.31 -7.98
CA GLN A 63 -5.74 10.94 -7.73
C GLN A 63 -5.97 9.41 -7.70
N GLU A 64 -5.27 8.64 -8.55
CA GLU A 64 -5.37 7.18 -8.52
C GLU A 64 -4.44 6.55 -7.46
N LEU A 65 -3.23 7.07 -7.22
CA LEU A 65 -2.36 6.48 -6.18
C LEU A 65 -2.97 6.50 -4.79
N ASP A 66 -3.70 7.54 -4.38
CA ASP A 66 -4.18 7.58 -2.99
C ASP A 66 -5.31 6.58 -2.74
N LYS A 67 -6.20 6.39 -3.72
CA LYS A 67 -7.31 5.41 -3.61
C LYS A 67 -6.86 3.98 -3.95
N GLU A 68 -5.84 3.80 -4.80
CA GLU A 68 -5.30 2.50 -5.21
C GLU A 68 -4.17 1.97 -4.32
N ARG A 69 -3.27 2.82 -3.78
CA ARG A 69 -2.26 2.41 -2.77
C ARG A 69 -2.87 2.12 -1.40
N MET A 70 -4.12 2.52 -1.19
CA MET A 70 -4.89 2.17 0.00
C MET A 70 -5.39 0.71 -0.02
N ARG A 71 -5.32 -0.03 -1.14
CA ARG A 71 -5.84 -1.41 -1.22
C ARG A 71 -4.72 -2.46 -1.31
N PRO A 72 -4.26 -3.06 -0.20
CA PRO A 72 -3.14 -4.00 -0.22
C PRO A 72 -3.42 -5.34 -0.90
N LEU A 73 -4.68 -5.64 -1.25
CA LEU A 73 -5.06 -6.91 -1.88
C LEU A 73 -5.02 -6.88 -3.42
N SER A 74 -4.72 -5.73 -4.03
CA SER A 74 -4.73 -5.60 -5.50
C SER A 74 -3.76 -6.58 -6.17
N ALA A 75 -2.59 -6.82 -5.57
CA ALA A 75 -1.56 -7.70 -6.13
C ALA A 75 -1.44 -9.08 -5.47
N ALA A 76 -2.06 -9.32 -4.30
CA ALA A 76 -1.87 -10.54 -3.53
C ALA A 76 -2.71 -11.71 -4.09
N THR A 77 -2.04 -12.78 -4.53
CA THR A 77 -2.70 -14.02 -4.99
C THR A 77 -3.22 -14.89 -3.85
N GLU A 78 -2.77 -14.63 -2.63
CA GLU A 78 -3.11 -15.37 -1.43
C GLU A 78 -3.19 -14.42 -0.25
N PHE A 79 -4.25 -14.52 0.55
CA PHE A 79 -4.43 -13.71 1.75
C PHE A 79 -5.15 -14.49 2.85
N ASP A 80 -4.87 -14.14 4.10
CA ASP A 80 -5.53 -14.72 5.27
C ASP A 80 -6.64 -13.78 5.75
N VAL A 81 -7.76 -14.35 6.19
CA VAL A 81 -8.86 -13.64 6.84
C VAL A 81 -9.00 -14.17 8.26
N THR A 82 -8.83 -13.29 9.24
CA THR A 82 -8.91 -13.64 10.66
C THR A 82 -10.11 -12.97 11.29
N PHE A 83 -11.03 -13.76 11.84
CA PHE A 83 -12.13 -13.27 12.66
C PHE A 83 -11.74 -13.29 14.13
N THR A 84 -11.88 -12.16 14.83
CA THR A 84 -11.60 -12.06 16.26
C THR A 84 -12.82 -11.56 17.01
N LEU A 85 -13.24 -12.30 18.04
CA LEU A 85 -14.20 -11.81 19.01
C LEU A 85 -13.45 -11.28 20.24
N VAL A 86 -13.64 -10.00 20.58
CA VAL A 86 -13.07 -9.39 21.78
C VAL A 86 -14.15 -9.25 22.84
N VAL A 87 -13.93 -9.90 23.99
CA VAL A 87 -14.79 -9.82 25.17
C VAL A 87 -14.01 -9.16 26.31
N PRO A 88 -14.18 -7.85 26.54
CA PRO A 88 -13.44 -7.12 27.58
C PRO A 88 -13.78 -7.60 29.00
N GLU A 89 -15.05 -7.91 29.25
CA GLU A 89 -15.59 -8.26 30.58
C GLU A 89 -16.14 -9.70 30.59
N PRO A 90 -15.29 -10.74 30.53
CA PRO A 90 -15.74 -12.14 30.51
C PRO A 90 -16.39 -12.60 31.82
N GLN A 91 -16.30 -11.80 32.88
CA GLN A 91 -16.92 -12.08 34.18
C GLN A 91 -18.40 -11.69 34.21
N THR A 92 -18.80 -10.71 33.39
CA THR A 92 -20.18 -10.19 33.36
C THR A 92 -20.98 -10.86 32.25
N LEU A 93 -20.36 -11.07 31.09
CA LEU A 93 -20.99 -11.62 29.89
C LEU A 93 -20.25 -12.87 29.41
N ASP A 94 -20.98 -13.96 29.23
CA ASP A 94 -20.48 -15.13 28.49
C ASP A 94 -20.96 -15.01 27.04
N VAL A 95 -20.10 -14.44 26.21
CA VAL A 95 -20.41 -14.17 24.81
C VAL A 95 -20.01 -15.36 23.96
N SER A 96 -21.00 -15.97 23.33
CA SER A 96 -20.84 -17.03 22.34
C SER A 96 -21.18 -16.51 20.95
N TRP A 97 -20.45 -17.04 19.97
CA TRP A 97 -20.68 -16.78 18.56
C TRP A 97 -20.54 -18.07 17.78
N ARG A 98 -21.34 -18.22 16.73
CA ARG A 98 -21.33 -19.40 15.85
C ARG A 98 -20.59 -19.07 14.56
N ILE A 99 -19.29 -18.77 14.69
CA ILE A 99 -18.47 -18.29 13.57
C ILE A 99 -18.26 -19.37 12.51
N GLU A 100 -18.08 -20.63 12.91
CA GLU A 100 -17.87 -21.75 11.98
C GLU A 100 -19.07 -21.94 11.06
N ASP A 101 -20.28 -21.95 11.63
CA ASP A 101 -21.53 -22.06 10.87
C ASP A 101 -21.73 -20.83 9.96
N ALA A 102 -21.43 -19.64 10.47
CA ALA A 102 -21.59 -18.40 9.72
C ALA A 102 -20.60 -18.30 8.55
N VAL A 103 -19.36 -18.77 8.72
CA VAL A 103 -18.37 -18.85 7.64
C VAL A 103 -18.86 -19.79 6.54
N GLU A 104 -19.35 -20.97 6.91
CA GLU A 104 -19.85 -21.95 5.94
C GLU A 104 -21.09 -21.45 5.18
N VAL A 105 -22.00 -20.76 5.86
CA VAL A 105 -23.27 -20.29 5.25
C VAL A 105 -23.08 -18.98 4.46
N TYR A 106 -22.37 -18.00 5.01
CA TYR A 106 -22.31 -16.64 4.45
C TYR A 106 -21.02 -16.36 3.68
N LEU A 107 -19.87 -16.80 4.20
CA LEU A 107 -18.57 -16.45 3.62
C LEU A 107 -18.16 -17.38 2.47
N LYS A 108 -18.40 -18.68 2.60
CA LYS A 108 -18.01 -19.68 1.60
C LYS A 108 -18.54 -19.39 0.20
N PRO A 109 -19.83 -19.03 -0.01
CA PRO A 109 -20.31 -18.67 -1.34
C PRO A 109 -19.57 -17.47 -1.95
N PHE A 110 -19.15 -16.51 -1.13
CA PHE A 110 -18.32 -15.39 -1.55
C PHE A 110 -16.91 -15.87 -1.96
N LEU A 111 -16.26 -16.67 -1.11
CA LEU A 111 -14.92 -17.19 -1.34
C LEU A 111 -14.84 -18.09 -2.59
N ASP A 112 -15.83 -18.94 -2.80
CA ASP A 112 -15.91 -19.82 -3.97
C ASP A 112 -15.92 -19.02 -5.27
N LYS A 113 -16.57 -17.84 -5.29
CA LYS A 113 -16.59 -16.95 -6.46
C LYS A 113 -15.25 -16.27 -6.69
N ILE A 114 -14.59 -15.81 -5.63
CA ILE A 114 -13.30 -15.12 -5.75
C ILE A 114 -12.11 -16.08 -5.81
N SER A 115 -12.32 -17.39 -5.66
CA SER A 115 -11.28 -18.43 -5.71
C SER A 115 -10.43 -18.39 -6.98
N LEU A 116 -11.00 -17.95 -8.11
CA LEU A 116 -10.30 -17.77 -9.38
C LEU A 116 -9.30 -16.60 -9.33
N VAL A 117 -9.56 -15.63 -8.47
CA VAL A 117 -8.77 -14.41 -8.31
C VAL A 117 -7.71 -14.61 -7.24
N ALA A 118 -8.09 -15.11 -6.06
CA ALA A 118 -7.19 -15.27 -4.92
C ALA A 118 -7.55 -16.50 -4.06
N LYS A 119 -6.52 -17.12 -3.47
CA LYS A 119 -6.68 -18.12 -2.43
C LYS A 119 -6.86 -17.45 -1.08
N VAL A 120 -7.85 -17.90 -0.32
CA VAL A 120 -8.20 -17.30 0.96
C VAL A 120 -8.19 -18.35 2.05
N HIS A 121 -7.43 -18.09 3.12
CA HIS A 121 -7.44 -18.92 4.32
C HIS A 121 -8.24 -18.24 5.41
N VAL A 122 -9.20 -18.94 6.01
CA VAL A 122 -10.03 -18.38 7.08
C VAL A 122 -9.55 -18.90 8.43
N ARG A 123 -9.42 -17.99 9.40
CA ARG A 123 -9.08 -18.28 10.79
C ARG A 123 -10.08 -17.59 11.72
N SER A 124 -10.39 -18.20 12.86
CA SER A 124 -11.22 -17.62 13.92
C SER A 124 -10.49 -17.65 15.26
N GLN A 125 -10.66 -16.61 16.09
CA GLN A 125 -10.15 -16.56 17.46
C GLN A 125 -11.09 -15.81 18.40
N VAL A 126 -10.99 -16.09 19.70
CA VAL A 126 -11.70 -15.37 20.76
C VAL A 126 -10.67 -14.82 21.76
N LEU A 127 -10.61 -13.51 21.89
CA LEU A 127 -9.78 -12.82 22.86
C LEU A 127 -10.62 -12.44 24.07
N ARG A 128 -10.27 -13.01 25.22
CA ARG A 128 -10.88 -12.68 26.51
C ARG A 128 -9.95 -11.75 27.26
N HIS A 129 -10.51 -10.66 27.78
CA HIS A 129 -9.83 -9.61 28.54
C HIS A 129 -8.96 -8.68 27.68
N PHE A 130 -9.28 -7.39 27.69
CA PHE A 130 -8.53 -6.34 26.99
C PHE A 130 -8.42 -5.12 27.91
N ASN A 131 -7.21 -4.69 28.25
CA ASN A 131 -6.98 -3.51 29.09
C ASN A 131 -6.86 -2.28 28.19
N GLN A 132 -7.91 -1.46 28.08
CA GLN A 132 -7.84 -0.14 27.44
C GLN A 132 -7.66 0.95 28.49
N SER A 133 -6.61 1.74 28.32
CA SER A 133 -6.29 2.92 29.11
C SER A 133 -6.58 4.23 28.34
N ALA A 134 -7.79 4.39 27.77
CA ALA A 134 -8.20 5.64 27.12
C ALA A 134 -9.69 5.98 27.37
N ASN A 135 -9.90 7.06 28.15
CA ASN A 135 -11.21 7.64 28.53
C ASN A 135 -11.82 8.47 27.39
N ALA A 136 -12.32 7.83 26.32
CA ALA A 136 -13.04 8.55 25.26
C ALA A 136 -14.40 7.89 24.99
N TYR A 137 -15.48 8.55 25.43
CA TYR A 137 -16.86 8.11 25.22
C TYR A 137 -17.38 8.35 23.79
N VAL A 138 -16.62 9.12 23.00
CA VAL A 138 -16.88 9.37 21.59
C VAL A 138 -15.61 9.02 20.84
N ALA A 139 -15.68 8.00 20.00
CA ALA A 139 -14.55 7.57 19.18
C ALA A 139 -14.72 8.16 17.77
N THR A 140 -13.93 9.19 17.47
CA THR A 140 -13.77 9.67 16.08
C THR A 140 -12.94 8.65 15.29
N ALA A 141 -13.17 8.55 13.98
CA ALA A 141 -12.47 7.62 13.09
C ALA A 141 -10.93 7.62 13.27
N ASP A 142 -10.33 8.79 13.52
CA ASP A 142 -8.89 8.95 13.73
C ASP A 142 -8.35 8.34 15.04
N GLN A 143 -9.16 8.32 16.09
CA GLN A 143 -8.78 7.81 17.43
C GLN A 143 -8.93 6.29 17.55
N LEU A 144 -9.60 5.64 16.59
CA LEU A 144 -9.81 4.19 16.53
C LEU A 144 -8.53 3.40 16.19
N SER A 145 -7.51 4.08 15.64
CA SER A 145 -6.18 3.52 15.43
C SER A 145 -5.53 3.01 16.73
N LEU A 146 -5.89 3.61 17.87
CA LEU A 146 -5.41 3.23 19.19
C LEU A 146 -5.95 1.86 19.67
N ILE A 147 -7.05 1.37 19.10
CA ILE A 147 -7.61 0.04 19.41
C ILE A 147 -6.89 -1.06 18.64
N ILE A 148 -6.32 -0.74 17.48
CA ILE A 148 -5.60 -1.70 16.63
C ILE A 148 -4.27 -2.10 17.27
N ASN A 149 -3.51 -1.13 17.79
CA ASN A 149 -2.15 -1.38 18.31
C ASN A 149 -2.08 -2.42 19.46
N PRO A 150 -2.95 -2.40 20.49
CA PRO A 150 -2.90 -3.42 21.54
C PRO A 150 -3.50 -4.77 21.10
N ILE A 151 -4.40 -4.80 20.10
CA ILE A 151 -4.84 -6.06 19.47
C ILE A 151 -3.66 -6.68 18.72
N GLU A 152 -2.91 -5.89 17.94
CA GLU A 152 -1.69 -6.35 17.24
C GLU A 152 -0.65 -6.91 18.22
N GLY A 153 -0.39 -6.21 19.33
CA GLY A 153 0.55 -6.65 20.37
C GLY A 153 0.13 -7.88 21.19
N SER A 154 -1.17 -8.19 21.23
CA SER A 154 -1.72 -9.38 21.92
C SER A 154 -1.98 -10.57 20.99
N THR A 155 -1.74 -10.41 19.68
CA THR A 155 -2.03 -11.44 18.67
C THR A 155 -0.91 -12.47 18.59
N GLY A 156 -1.06 -13.56 19.33
CA GLY A 156 -0.22 -14.77 19.27
C GLY A 156 -0.50 -15.66 18.05
N PHE A 157 -0.62 -15.10 16.84
CA PHE A 157 -0.48 -15.87 15.60
C PHE A 157 0.67 -15.31 14.77
N GLN A 158 1.73 -16.10 14.77
CA GLN A 158 2.96 -16.03 13.99
C GLN A 158 2.77 -15.47 12.58
N ALA A 159 3.60 -14.47 12.25
CA ALA A 159 4.15 -14.15 10.93
C ALA A 159 3.60 -14.97 9.75
N SER A 160 2.38 -14.65 9.27
CA SER A 160 1.95 -15.13 7.97
C SER A 160 2.78 -14.43 6.90
N ILE A 161 3.23 -15.19 5.90
CA ILE A 161 3.92 -14.64 4.72
C ILE A 161 2.92 -13.85 3.85
N HIS A 162 1.62 -14.13 4.02
CA HIS A 162 0.53 -13.52 3.27
C HIS A 162 -0.04 -12.30 4.01
N PRO A 163 -0.58 -11.32 3.27
CA PRO A 163 -1.34 -10.23 3.89
C PRO A 163 -2.55 -10.79 4.65
N VAL A 164 -2.77 -10.28 5.85
CA VAL A 164 -3.85 -10.71 6.74
C VAL A 164 -4.89 -9.59 6.84
N LEU A 165 -6.16 -9.94 6.64
CA LEU A 165 -7.30 -9.08 6.94
C LEU A 165 -7.90 -9.50 8.27
N ASN A 166 -8.04 -8.55 9.18
CA ASN A 166 -8.58 -8.75 10.51
C ASN A 166 -10.01 -8.21 10.57
N PHE A 167 -10.96 -9.07 10.90
CA PHE A 167 -12.33 -8.70 11.16
C PHE A 167 -12.63 -8.92 12.63
N VAL A 168 -12.85 -7.83 13.34
CA VAL A 168 -12.96 -7.86 14.81
C VAL A 168 -14.35 -7.46 15.23
N VAL A 169 -14.99 -8.28 16.04
CA VAL A 169 -16.20 -7.94 16.77
C VAL A 169 -15.78 -7.55 18.18
N TYR A 170 -15.92 -6.27 18.50
CA TYR A 170 -15.64 -5.75 19.84
C TYR A 170 -16.94 -5.59 20.62
N VAL A 171 -17.10 -6.37 21.68
CA VAL A 171 -18.25 -6.22 22.58
C VAL A 171 -18.02 -5.01 23.47
N VAL A 172 -18.94 -4.06 23.42
CA VAL A 172 -18.82 -2.81 24.17
C VAL A 172 -18.95 -3.11 25.67
N PRO A 173 -17.97 -2.70 26.51
CA PRO A 173 -18.02 -2.93 27.96
C PRO A 173 -19.09 -2.08 28.64
N GLN A 174 -19.53 -2.48 29.84
CA GLN A 174 -20.57 -1.75 30.58
C GLN A 174 -20.19 -0.29 30.85
N THR A 175 -18.89 -0.02 31.05
CA THR A 175 -18.34 1.31 31.33
C THR A 175 -18.53 2.32 30.19
N HIS A 176 -18.59 1.84 28.94
CA HIS A 176 -18.66 2.69 27.74
C HIS A 176 -19.95 2.46 26.94
N TYR A 177 -20.95 1.82 27.55
CA TYR A 177 -22.20 1.48 26.88
C TYR A 177 -23.23 2.62 26.92
N PRO A 178 -23.97 2.89 25.81
CA PRO A 178 -23.76 2.36 24.46
C PRO A 178 -22.69 3.16 23.69
N LEU A 179 -21.93 2.49 22.83
CA LEU A 179 -20.94 3.15 21.98
C LEU A 179 -21.47 3.27 20.55
N TYR A 180 -21.43 4.49 20.02
CA TYR A 180 -21.80 4.80 18.65
C TYR A 180 -20.69 5.57 17.95
N ILE A 181 -20.39 5.17 16.72
CA ILE A 181 -19.45 5.87 15.85
C ILE A 181 -20.22 6.91 15.02
N TYR A 182 -19.61 8.09 14.87
CA TYR A 182 -20.11 9.19 14.04
C TYR A 182 -19.17 9.42 12.87
N ASP A 183 -19.72 9.83 11.74
CA ASP A 183 -18.95 10.28 10.58
C ASP A 183 -18.39 11.70 10.79
N ASP A 184 -17.56 12.16 9.85
CA ASP A 184 -16.97 13.51 9.85
C ASP A 184 -18.03 14.63 9.74
N GLN A 185 -19.26 14.28 9.35
CA GLN A 185 -20.41 15.17 9.24
C GLN A 185 -21.28 15.16 10.51
N GLY A 186 -20.92 14.38 11.52
CA GLY A 186 -21.65 14.24 12.77
C GLY A 186 -22.89 13.34 12.72
N ASN A 187 -23.10 12.58 11.64
CA ASN A 187 -24.17 11.58 11.54
C ASN A 187 -23.73 10.25 12.15
N GLN A 188 -24.65 9.58 12.82
CA GLN A 188 -24.42 8.25 13.37
C GLN A 188 -24.30 7.22 12.25
N LEU A 189 -23.27 6.37 12.30
CA LEU A 189 -23.11 5.25 11.38
C LEU A 189 -24.11 4.13 11.71
N GLU A 190 -24.92 3.73 10.73
CA GLU A 190 -25.93 2.67 10.89
C GLU A 190 -25.31 1.32 11.27
N THR A 191 -24.14 0.99 10.72
CA THR A 191 -23.47 -0.30 10.94
C THR A 191 -22.63 -0.35 12.21
N ASN A 192 -22.39 0.79 12.87
CA ASN A 192 -21.49 0.93 14.02
C ASN A 192 -20.12 0.22 13.80
N SER A 193 -19.57 0.36 12.60
CA SER A 193 -18.37 -0.35 12.15
C SER A 193 -17.38 0.58 11.46
N PHE A 194 -16.10 0.28 11.58
CA PHE A 194 -15.02 0.99 10.90
C PHE A 194 -14.22 0.03 10.01
N LEU A 195 -13.72 0.53 8.87
CA LEU A 195 -12.90 -0.22 7.92
C LEU A 195 -11.55 0.47 7.74
N SER A 196 -10.48 -0.24 8.07
CA SER A 196 -9.11 0.14 7.75
C SER A 196 -8.64 -0.58 6.49
N PRO A 197 -8.32 0.15 5.40
CA PRO A 197 -7.97 -0.47 4.12
C PRO A 197 -6.81 -1.47 4.18
N LYS A 198 -5.87 -1.29 5.12
CA LYS A 198 -4.69 -2.16 5.25
C LYS A 198 -4.75 -3.19 6.35
N TRP A 199 -5.77 -3.15 7.18
CA TRP A 199 -5.86 -4.00 8.36
C TRP A 199 -7.12 -4.86 8.36
N GLY A 200 -8.25 -4.35 7.87
CA GLY A 200 -9.54 -5.03 7.90
C GLY A 200 -10.61 -4.20 8.60
N GLY A 201 -11.62 -4.84 9.17
CA GLY A 201 -12.80 -4.20 9.75
C GLY A 201 -12.93 -4.40 11.25
N VAL A 202 -13.43 -3.40 11.96
CA VAL A 202 -13.85 -3.50 13.37
C VAL A 202 -15.33 -3.17 13.47
N LEU A 203 -16.09 -4.03 14.13
CA LEU A 203 -17.51 -3.85 14.42
C LEU A 203 -17.70 -3.73 15.93
N PHE A 204 -18.37 -2.67 16.37
CA PHE A 204 -18.71 -2.47 17.78
C PHE A 204 -20.10 -3.01 18.06
N TYR A 205 -20.15 -4.08 18.86
CA TYR A 205 -21.39 -4.78 19.19
C TYR A 205 -21.93 -4.29 20.52
N ASN A 206 -23.06 -3.58 20.46
CA ASN A 206 -23.81 -3.15 21.63
C ASN A 206 -24.74 -4.28 22.08
N VAL A 207 -24.54 -4.81 23.28
CA VAL A 207 -25.43 -5.83 23.86
C VAL A 207 -26.78 -5.20 24.25
N ALA A 208 -27.87 -5.95 24.11
CA ALA A 208 -29.21 -5.40 24.36
C ALA A 208 -29.45 -5.00 25.82
N LYS A 209 -28.87 -5.74 26.77
CA LYS A 209 -29.02 -5.49 28.20
C LYS A 209 -27.84 -6.08 28.98
N PHE A 210 -27.35 -5.34 29.96
CA PHE A 210 -26.39 -5.83 30.95
C PHE A 210 -27.10 -6.45 32.16
N PRO A 211 -26.44 -7.41 32.84
CA PRO A 211 -26.97 -8.00 34.07
C PRO A 211 -27.23 -6.94 35.14
N GLY A 212 -28.39 -7.00 35.79
CA GLY A 212 -28.73 -6.16 36.93
C GLY A 212 -28.21 -6.71 38.27
N PRO A 213 -28.28 -5.92 39.35
CA PRO A 213 -27.90 -6.40 40.68
C PRO A 213 -28.85 -7.53 41.14
N GLY A 214 -28.36 -8.77 41.09
CA GLY A 214 -29.11 -9.98 41.45
C GLY A 214 -29.22 -11.03 40.35
N ASP A 215 -28.80 -10.71 39.12
CA ASP A 215 -28.78 -11.68 38.02
C ASP A 215 -27.60 -12.67 38.16
N ALA A 216 -27.81 -13.90 37.68
CA ALA A 216 -26.76 -14.92 37.63
C ALA A 216 -25.68 -14.50 36.61
N LEU A 217 -24.45 -14.37 37.09
CA LEU A 217 -23.29 -14.06 36.26
C LEU A 217 -22.48 -15.34 35.97
N PRO A 218 -21.89 -15.48 34.77
CA PRO A 218 -21.99 -14.58 33.63
C PRO A 218 -23.30 -14.78 32.84
N GLN A 219 -23.86 -13.71 32.26
CA GLN A 219 -25.07 -13.81 31.45
C GLN A 219 -24.71 -14.28 30.02
N PRO A 220 -25.38 -15.32 29.48
CA PRO A 220 -25.12 -15.78 28.12
C PRO A 220 -25.65 -14.77 27.10
N VAL A 221 -24.81 -14.40 26.14
CA VAL A 221 -25.16 -13.52 25.02
C VAL A 221 -24.71 -14.16 23.72
N GLU A 222 -25.68 -14.47 22.86
CA GLU A 222 -25.43 -14.94 21.49
C GLU A 222 -25.33 -13.74 20.54
N ILE A 223 -24.26 -13.70 19.75
CA ILE A 223 -24.07 -12.67 18.73
C ILE A 223 -24.93 -12.98 17.50
N ASP A 224 -25.66 -11.99 16.99
CA ASP A 224 -26.35 -12.12 15.71
C ASP A 224 -25.36 -12.10 14.53
N MET A 225 -24.95 -13.30 14.13
CA MET A 225 -24.00 -13.51 13.02
C MET A 225 -24.52 -12.96 11.68
N ARG A 226 -25.84 -12.85 11.46
CA ARG A 226 -26.37 -12.30 10.22
C ARG A 226 -25.98 -10.83 10.08
N SER A 227 -26.25 -10.05 11.13
CA SER A 227 -25.92 -8.62 11.17
C SER A 227 -24.42 -8.39 11.05
N VAL A 228 -23.62 -9.22 11.75
CA VAL A 228 -22.14 -9.15 11.66
C VAL A 228 -21.65 -9.45 10.24
N PHE A 229 -22.11 -10.53 9.60
CA PHE A 229 -21.64 -10.91 8.27
C PHE A 229 -22.14 -10.00 7.15
N GLN A 230 -23.27 -9.30 7.32
CA GLN A 230 -23.67 -8.24 6.39
C GLN A 230 -22.61 -7.14 6.31
N VAL A 231 -22.13 -6.69 7.47
CA VAL A 231 -21.07 -5.68 7.56
C VAL A 231 -19.75 -6.25 7.04
N PHE A 232 -19.35 -7.45 7.47
CA PHE A 232 -18.07 -8.03 7.07
C PHE A 232 -17.98 -8.37 5.58
N LEU A 233 -19.06 -8.83 4.95
CA LEU A 233 -19.06 -9.09 3.51
C LEU A 233 -19.01 -7.79 2.70
N ALA A 234 -19.69 -6.73 3.15
CA ALA A 234 -19.58 -5.41 2.53
C ALA A 234 -18.14 -4.87 2.63
N GLN A 235 -17.54 -4.94 3.82
CA GLN A 235 -16.16 -4.53 4.05
C GLN A 235 -15.16 -5.38 3.25
N LEU A 236 -15.32 -6.70 3.21
CA LEU A 236 -14.48 -7.60 2.43
C LEU A 236 -14.58 -7.29 0.93
N SER A 237 -15.78 -7.01 0.42
CA SER A 237 -15.99 -6.60 -0.97
C SER A 237 -15.18 -5.36 -1.30
N LEU A 238 -15.21 -4.34 -0.43
CA LEU A 238 -14.45 -3.11 -0.59
C LEU A 238 -12.93 -3.35 -0.54
N LEU A 239 -12.46 -4.19 0.38
CA LEU A 239 -11.04 -4.51 0.54
C LEU A 239 -10.49 -5.28 -0.65
N VAL A 240 -11.24 -6.26 -1.17
CA VAL A 240 -10.90 -7.02 -2.39
C VAL A 240 -10.91 -6.13 -3.63
N GLY A 241 -11.55 -4.95 -3.55
CA GLY A 241 -11.53 -3.94 -4.60
C GLY A 241 -12.75 -3.97 -5.51
N LEU A 242 -13.84 -4.63 -5.09
CA LEU A 242 -15.13 -4.54 -5.76
C LEU A 242 -15.70 -3.12 -5.62
N PRO A 243 -16.42 -2.63 -6.65
CA PRO A 243 -17.08 -1.34 -6.58
C PRO A 243 -18.16 -1.35 -5.49
N ASP A 244 -18.30 -0.22 -4.80
CA ASP A 244 -19.35 -0.04 -3.82
C ASP A 244 -20.71 0.00 -4.53
N LYS A 245 -21.56 -0.99 -4.25
CA LYS A 245 -22.91 -1.10 -4.83
C LYS A 245 -23.92 -0.18 -4.15
N SER A 246 -23.54 0.52 -3.07
CA SER A 246 -24.41 1.39 -2.28
C SER A 246 -24.85 2.67 -3.03
N TYR A 247 -24.10 3.09 -4.06
CA TYR A 247 -24.36 4.35 -4.77
C TYR A 247 -25.38 4.26 -5.92
N ASP A 248 -25.77 3.06 -6.37
CA ASP A 248 -26.58 2.92 -7.58
C ASP A 248 -28.01 2.41 -7.29
N LYS A 249 -28.87 3.33 -6.82
CA LYS A 249 -30.30 3.08 -6.49
C LYS A 249 -31.17 2.61 -7.68
N VAL A 250 -30.63 2.53 -8.89
CA VAL A 250 -31.42 2.31 -10.12
C VAL A 250 -31.52 0.81 -10.49
N VAL A 251 -30.68 -0.08 -9.95
CA VAL A 251 -30.69 -1.52 -10.30
C VAL A 251 -30.76 -2.41 -9.06
N HIS A 252 -31.85 -2.30 -8.29
CA HIS A 252 -32.17 -3.23 -7.20
C HIS A 252 -32.73 -4.56 -7.74
N TYR A 253 -31.88 -5.43 -8.30
CA TYR A 253 -32.24 -6.85 -8.52
C TYR A 253 -31.12 -7.86 -8.24
N LEU A 254 -29.91 -7.40 -7.89
CA LEU A 254 -28.76 -8.26 -7.58
C LEU A 254 -28.09 -7.86 -6.26
N ASP A 255 -28.88 -7.54 -5.24
CA ASP A 255 -28.43 -7.16 -3.90
C ASP A 255 -28.02 -8.40 -3.07
N SER A 256 -27.34 -9.33 -3.72
CA SER A 256 -26.71 -10.46 -3.03
C SER A 256 -25.33 -10.01 -2.56
N PRO A 257 -24.96 -10.28 -1.30
CA PRO A 257 -23.60 -10.00 -0.81
C PRO A 257 -22.55 -10.88 -1.50
N VAL A 258 -22.96 -11.83 -2.36
CA VAL A 258 -22.10 -12.71 -3.13
C VAL A 258 -21.69 -12.04 -4.45
N PRO A 259 -20.41 -12.06 -4.85
CA PRO A 259 -19.95 -11.47 -6.09
C PRO A 259 -20.54 -12.18 -7.31
N SER A 260 -20.98 -11.40 -8.29
CA SER A 260 -21.42 -11.89 -9.59
C SER A 260 -20.22 -12.27 -10.49
N TYR A 261 -20.48 -12.96 -11.60
CA TYR A 261 -19.44 -13.24 -12.60
C TYR A 261 -18.84 -11.96 -13.20
N LEU A 262 -19.63 -10.89 -13.32
CA LEU A 262 -19.15 -9.59 -13.77
C LEU A 262 -18.18 -8.95 -12.76
N ASP A 263 -18.47 -9.11 -11.46
CA ASP A 263 -17.63 -8.65 -10.37
C ASP A 263 -16.26 -9.36 -10.42
N VAL A 264 -16.28 -10.69 -10.60
CA VAL A 264 -15.05 -11.49 -10.76
C VAL A 264 -14.28 -11.09 -12.02
N ALA A 265 -14.95 -10.89 -13.15
CA ALA A 265 -14.32 -10.44 -14.38
C ALA A 265 -13.70 -9.04 -14.23
N PHE A 266 -14.34 -8.14 -13.50
CA PHE A 266 -13.81 -6.83 -13.16
C PHE A 266 -12.52 -6.95 -12.33
N LEU A 267 -12.51 -7.79 -11.30
CA LEU A 267 -11.31 -8.06 -10.50
C LEU A 267 -10.15 -8.61 -11.35
N LEU A 268 -10.42 -9.56 -12.23
CA LEU A 268 -9.39 -10.14 -13.12
C LEU A 268 -8.79 -9.09 -14.07
N ARG A 269 -9.63 -8.25 -14.68
CA ARG A 269 -9.17 -7.17 -15.56
C ARG A 269 -8.30 -6.18 -14.79
N ARG A 270 -8.75 -5.77 -13.61
CA ARG A 270 -8.00 -4.86 -12.74
C ARG A 270 -6.63 -5.44 -12.38
N ARG A 271 -6.58 -6.71 -11.94
CA ARG A 271 -5.29 -7.36 -11.64
C ARG A 271 -4.37 -7.46 -12.84
N THR A 272 -4.92 -7.72 -14.01
CA THR A 272 -4.13 -7.75 -15.25
C THR A 272 -3.50 -6.39 -15.51
N GLN A 273 -4.25 -5.31 -15.32
CA GLN A 273 -3.74 -3.95 -15.42
C GLN A 273 -2.66 -3.66 -14.37
N ASP A 274 -2.87 -4.06 -13.11
CA ASP A 274 -1.89 -3.89 -12.03
C ASP A 274 -0.57 -4.64 -12.32
N TYR A 275 -0.66 -5.88 -12.80
CA TYR A 275 0.51 -6.66 -13.18
C TYR A 275 1.22 -6.08 -14.41
N LEU A 276 0.48 -5.60 -15.41
CA LEU A 276 1.09 -4.93 -16.56
C LEU A 276 1.81 -3.64 -16.15
N SER A 277 1.18 -2.84 -15.28
CA SER A 277 1.76 -1.61 -14.74
C SER A 277 3.03 -1.90 -13.92
N THR A 278 2.95 -2.86 -13.00
CA THR A 278 4.09 -3.29 -12.16
C THR A 278 5.23 -3.83 -13.03
N SER A 279 4.92 -4.69 -14.01
CA SER A 279 5.92 -5.27 -14.91
C SER A 279 6.60 -4.19 -15.77
N SER A 280 5.81 -3.25 -16.31
CA SER A 280 6.32 -2.10 -17.07
C SER A 280 7.25 -1.23 -16.23
N SER A 281 6.84 -0.93 -14.98
CA SER A 281 7.65 -0.17 -14.03
C SER A 281 8.96 -0.89 -13.69
N SER A 282 8.91 -2.20 -13.39
CA SER A 282 10.11 -3.01 -13.13
C SER A 282 11.04 -3.07 -14.33
N LEU A 283 10.52 -3.23 -15.56
CA LEU A 283 11.32 -3.20 -16.79
C LEU A 283 11.98 -1.83 -17.02
N LYS A 284 11.25 -0.74 -16.75
CA LYS A 284 11.80 0.61 -16.82
C LYS A 284 12.92 0.80 -15.80
N SER A 285 12.71 0.41 -14.54
CA SER A 285 13.75 0.49 -13.50
C SER A 285 14.98 -0.37 -13.85
N LEU A 286 14.78 -1.56 -14.41
CA LEU A 286 15.88 -2.43 -14.87
C LEU A 286 16.63 -1.77 -16.04
N SER A 287 15.92 -1.22 -17.02
CA SER A 287 16.52 -0.50 -18.15
C SER A 287 17.34 0.72 -17.68
N GLU A 288 16.83 1.50 -16.74
CA GLU A 288 17.54 2.63 -16.15
C GLU A 288 18.80 2.17 -15.41
N LEU A 289 18.72 1.09 -14.64
CA LEU A 289 19.86 0.52 -13.94
C LEU A 289 20.93 -0.01 -14.91
N LEU A 290 20.52 -0.71 -15.98
CA LEU A 290 21.42 -1.17 -17.04
C LEU A 290 22.12 0.01 -17.73
N SER A 291 21.40 1.09 -18.02
CA SER A 291 21.97 2.30 -18.61
C SER A 291 23.01 2.98 -17.70
N LYS A 292 22.78 2.94 -16.38
CA LYS A 292 23.72 3.46 -15.39
C LYS A 292 24.97 2.60 -15.29
N ILE A 293 24.84 1.27 -15.28
CA ILE A 293 25.98 0.35 -15.23
C ILE A 293 26.79 0.40 -16.53
N SER A 294 26.16 0.50 -17.69
CA SER A 294 26.88 0.67 -18.97
C SER A 294 27.70 1.96 -19.03
N ASN A 295 27.38 2.95 -18.18
CA ASN A 295 28.13 4.20 -18.04
C ASN A 295 29.17 4.17 -16.91
N ILE A 296 29.31 3.06 -16.17
CA ILE A 296 30.41 2.88 -15.22
C ILE A 296 31.65 2.44 -15.99
N VAL A 297 32.54 3.39 -16.25
CA VAL A 297 33.91 3.10 -16.67
C VAL A 297 34.65 2.54 -15.46
N VAL A 298 35.02 1.26 -15.50
CA VAL A 298 35.98 0.69 -14.55
C VAL A 298 37.30 1.42 -14.78
N LYS A 299 37.71 2.25 -13.81
CA LYS A 299 39.08 2.71 -13.75
C LYS A 299 39.90 1.55 -13.18
N ASP A 300 40.82 1.03 -13.99
CA ASP A 300 41.96 0.25 -13.51
C ASP A 300 42.84 1.09 -12.57
#